data_AF-A0A410RIT3-F1
#
_entry.id   AF-A0A410RIT3-F1
#
_cell.length_a   1.000
_cell.length_b   1.000
_cell.length_c   1.000
_cell.angle_alpha   90.00
_cell.angle_beta   90.00
_cell.angle_gamma   90.00
#
_symmetry.space_group_name_H-M   'P 1'
#
loop_
_entity.id
_entity.type
_entity.pdbx_description
1 polymer ?
#
loop_
_entity_poly.entity_id
_entity_poly.type
_entity_poly.pdbx_seq_one_letter_code
_entity_poly.pdbx_strand_id
1 'polypeptide(L)'
;MVTAMQLALDDFRPLDLKPHEGATEEERCLYQRESYDVSAAPGPEGVTFVQITLKPQLCEKQGAIMDMGATYAVDVKGRRILAVQH
;
A
#
# COMPACT_ATOMS: atom_id res chain seq x y z
N MET A 1 6.68 -13.63 4.36
CA MET A 1 6.62 -12.16 4.17
C MET A 1 6.02 -11.78 2.83
N VAL A 2 6.51 -12.32 1.69
CA VAL A 2 5.95 -12.05 0.34
C VAL A 2 4.43 -12.18 0.29
N THR A 3 3.85 -13.24 0.86
CA THR A 3 2.39 -13.42 0.92
C THR A 3 1.66 -12.30 1.68
N ALA A 4 2.24 -11.77 2.75
CA ALA A 4 1.63 -10.68 3.53
C ALA A 4 1.69 -9.36 2.76
N MET A 5 2.83 -9.07 2.14
CA MET A 5 3.03 -7.90 1.29
C MET A 5 2.05 -7.91 0.12
N GLN A 6 1.87 -9.07 -0.53
CA GLN A 6 0.93 -9.22 -1.63
C GLN A 6 -0.51 -8.99 -1.18
N LEU A 7 -0.94 -9.58 -0.06
CA LEU A 7 -2.28 -9.37 0.49
C LEU A 7 -2.56 -7.91 0.82
N ALA A 8 -1.61 -7.23 1.47
CA ALA A 8 -1.74 -5.81 1.79
C ALA A 8 -1.77 -4.94 0.53
N LEU A 9 -0.94 -5.23 -0.48
CA LEU A 9 -0.91 -4.49 -1.73
C LEU A 9 -2.17 -4.72 -2.58
N ASP A 10 -2.72 -5.93 -2.54
CA ASP A 10 -3.98 -6.27 -3.22
C ASP A 10 -5.18 -5.55 -2.61
N ASP A 11 -5.19 -5.34 -1.30
CA ASP A 11 -6.21 -4.53 -0.62
C ASP A 11 -6.01 -3.02 -0.85
N PHE A 12 -4.77 -2.52 -0.72
CA PHE A 12 -4.44 -1.11 -0.86
C PHE A 12 -4.59 -0.57 -2.29
N ARG A 13 -4.20 -1.37 -3.28
CA ARG A 13 -4.23 -1.03 -4.72
C ARG A 13 -4.59 -2.28 -5.54
N PRO A 14 -5.86 -2.66 -5.64
CA PRO A 14 -6.29 -3.78 -6.47
C PRO A 14 -5.82 -3.64 -7.93
N LEU A 15 -5.52 -4.77 -8.61
CA LEU A 15 -5.00 -4.75 -10.00
C LEU A 15 -5.99 -4.17 -11.02
N ASP A 16 -7.28 -4.23 -10.72
CA ASP A 16 -8.37 -3.73 -11.54
C ASP A 16 -8.87 -2.34 -11.11
N LEU A 17 -8.23 -1.74 -10.11
CA LEU A 17 -8.54 -0.38 -9.67
C LEU A 17 -8.25 0.60 -10.81
N LYS A 18 -9.27 1.33 -11.24
CA LYS A 18 -9.15 2.35 -12.29
C LYS A 18 -9.12 3.74 -11.67
N PRO A 19 -8.31 4.66 -12.22
CA PRO A 19 -8.43 6.08 -11.93
C PRO A 19 -9.86 6.56 -12.15
N HIS A 20 -10.33 7.49 -11.29
CA HIS A 20 -11.61 8.15 -11.53
C HIS A 20 -11.59 8.93 -12.85
N GLU A 21 -12.78 9.23 -13.37
CA GLU A 21 -12.91 10.06 -14.56
C GLU A 21 -12.31 11.44 -14.31
N GLY A 22 -11.57 11.96 -15.30
CA GLY A 22 -10.92 13.25 -15.20
C GLY A 22 -9.67 13.30 -14.30
N ALA A 23 -9.19 12.16 -13.80
CA ALA A 23 -7.94 12.12 -13.00
C ALA A 23 -6.81 12.92 -13.67
N THR A 24 -6.04 13.64 -12.89
CA THR A 24 -4.83 14.32 -13.30
C THR A 24 -3.71 13.30 -13.59
N GLU A 25 -2.59 13.75 -14.16
CA GLU A 25 -1.41 12.89 -14.31
C GLU A 25 -0.86 12.40 -12.96
N GLU A 26 -0.87 13.29 -11.97
CA GLU A 26 -0.43 12.99 -10.60
C GLU A 26 -1.34 11.97 -9.95
N GLU A 27 -2.66 12.16 -10.01
CA GLU A 27 -3.61 11.17 -9.53
C GLU A 27 -3.41 9.83 -10.22
N ARG A 28 -3.29 9.81 -11.57
CA ARG A 28 -3.01 8.57 -12.32
C ARG A 28 -1.73 7.87 -11.87
N CYS A 29 -0.70 8.61 -11.48
CA CYS A 29 0.50 8.04 -10.90
C CYS A 29 0.21 7.36 -9.55
N LEU A 30 -0.60 7.97 -8.69
CA LEU A 30 -0.99 7.41 -7.39
C LEU A 30 -1.87 6.15 -7.48
N TYR A 31 -2.46 5.86 -8.64
CA TYR A 31 -3.16 4.59 -8.89
C TYR A 31 -2.20 3.42 -9.18
N GLN A 32 -0.94 3.69 -9.55
CA GLN A 32 0.03 2.65 -9.89
C GLN A 32 0.64 2.02 -8.63
N ARG A 33 0.78 0.69 -8.62
CA ARG A 33 1.43 -0.02 -7.49
C ARG A 33 2.90 0.35 -7.37
N GLU A 34 3.53 0.63 -8.49
CA GLU A 34 4.94 0.99 -8.62
C GLU A 34 5.28 2.30 -7.92
N SER A 35 4.27 3.15 -7.67
CA SER A 35 4.40 4.40 -6.93
C SER A 35 4.62 4.20 -5.44
N TYR A 36 4.49 2.96 -4.93
CA TYR A 36 4.61 2.67 -3.51
C TYR A 36 5.79 1.74 -3.21
N ASP A 37 6.43 1.97 -2.08
CA ASP A 37 7.32 1.01 -1.44
C ASP A 37 6.50 0.14 -0.47
N VAL A 38 6.81 -1.16 -0.46
CA VAL A 38 6.15 -2.14 0.42
C VAL A 38 7.21 -2.84 1.23
N SER A 39 7.17 -2.67 2.55
CA SER A 39 8.08 -3.33 3.48
C SER A 39 7.30 -4.15 4.50
N ALA A 40 7.93 -5.16 5.09
CA ALA A 40 7.29 -5.99 6.11
C ALA A 40 8.25 -6.34 7.23
N ALA A 41 7.69 -6.43 8.44
CA ALA A 41 8.39 -6.84 9.64
C ALA A 41 7.56 -7.90 10.41
N PRO A 42 8.21 -8.89 11.03
CA PRO A 42 7.51 -9.85 11.87
C PRO A 42 6.94 -9.15 13.12
N GLY A 43 5.72 -9.53 13.49
CA GLY A 43 5.04 -9.14 14.71
C GLY A 43 4.82 -10.33 15.66
N PRO A 44 4.15 -10.10 16.80
CA PRO A 44 3.81 -11.17 17.74
C PRO A 44 2.81 -12.15 17.13
N GLU A 45 2.72 -13.36 17.69
CA GLU A 45 1.66 -14.33 17.41
C GLU A 45 1.52 -14.73 15.92
N GLY A 46 2.59 -14.62 15.14
CA GLY A 46 2.58 -14.94 13.71
C GLY A 46 1.96 -13.86 12.83
N VAL A 47 1.69 -12.68 13.39
CA VAL A 47 1.33 -11.47 12.64
C VAL A 47 2.55 -10.97 11.87
N THR A 48 2.33 -10.47 10.65
CA THR A 48 3.32 -9.67 9.92
C THR A 48 2.76 -8.27 9.76
N PHE A 49 3.53 -7.27 10.18
CA PHE A 49 3.22 -5.88 9.88
C PHE A 49 3.72 -5.55 8.48
N VAL A 50 2.88 -4.92 7.66
CA VAL A 50 3.25 -4.45 6.33
C VAL A 50 3.06 -2.95 6.29
N GLN A 51 4.09 -2.22 5.87
CA GLN A 51 4.03 -0.78 5.70
C GLN A 51 4.11 -0.46 4.21
N ILE A 52 3.14 0.30 3.73
CA ILE A 52 3.06 0.82 2.37
C ILE A 52 3.23 2.33 2.43
N THR A 53 4.20 2.86 1.70
CA THR A 53 4.51 4.29 1.66
C THR A 53 4.65 4.77 0.23
N LEU A 54 4.14 5.95 -0.09
CA LEU A 54 4.41 6.61 -1.36
C LEU A 54 5.92 6.78 -1.54
N LYS A 55 6.43 6.37 -2.71
CA LYS A 55 7.82 6.65 -3.09
C LYS A 55 7.97 8.16 -3.29
N PRO A 56 8.93 8.80 -2.61
CA PRO A 56 9.17 10.22 -2.78
C PRO A 56 9.39 10.57 -4.26
N GLN A 57 8.87 11.70 -4.70
CA GLN A 57 9.17 12.30 -6.01
C GLN A 57 8.71 11.51 -7.26
N LEU A 58 8.05 10.35 -7.13
CA LEU A 58 7.52 9.64 -8.32
C LEU A 58 6.24 10.28 -8.86
N CYS A 59 5.33 10.66 -7.97
CA CYS A 59 4.05 11.25 -8.36
C CYS A 59 3.96 12.76 -8.07
N GLU A 60 4.85 13.29 -7.23
CA GLU A 60 4.76 14.67 -6.76
C GLU A 60 5.21 15.67 -7.84
N LYS A 61 4.30 16.58 -8.23
CA LYS A 61 4.67 17.86 -8.88
C LYS A 61 4.56 19.06 -7.94
N GLN A 62 3.83 18.96 -6.81
CA GLN A 62 3.69 20.02 -5.80
C GLN A 62 3.29 19.49 -4.41
N GLY A 63 4.12 19.77 -3.40
CA GLY A 63 3.78 19.59 -1.98
C GLY A 63 4.02 18.17 -1.47
N ALA A 64 4.62 18.06 -0.28
CA ALA A 64 4.92 16.77 0.34
C ALA A 64 3.61 16.11 0.81
N ILE A 65 3.13 15.11 0.08
CA ILE A 65 1.97 14.31 0.51
C ILE A 65 2.52 13.16 1.37
N MET A 66 2.91 13.48 2.59
CA MET A 66 3.57 12.57 3.53
C MET A 66 2.63 11.48 4.10
N ASP A 67 1.31 11.65 3.95
CA ASP A 67 0.29 10.77 4.56
C ASP A 67 -0.33 9.77 3.56
N MET A 68 0.27 9.60 2.38
CA MET A 68 -0.18 8.60 1.41
C MET A 68 0.46 7.24 1.66
N GLY A 69 -0.27 6.39 2.39
CA GLY A 69 0.15 5.05 2.71
C GLY A 69 -0.86 4.29 3.55
N ALA A 70 -0.40 3.16 4.09
CA ALA A 70 -1.13 2.40 5.08
C ALA A 70 -0.20 1.42 5.80
N THR A 71 -0.51 1.12 7.05
CA THR A 71 0.08 0.02 7.82
C THR A 71 -0.95 -1.07 8.03
N TYR A 72 -0.57 -2.31 7.73
CA TYR A 72 -1.41 -3.49 7.84
C TYR A 72 -0.86 -4.43 8.92
N ALA A 73 -1.76 -5.07 9.66
CA ALA A 73 -1.46 -6.27 10.41
C ALA A 73 -2.05 -7.48 9.67
N VAL A 74 -1.21 -8.45 9.31
CA VAL A 74 -1.61 -9.60 8.48
C VAL A 74 -1.34 -10.91 9.22
N ASP A 75 -2.36 -11.76 9.31
CA ASP A 75 -2.22 -13.17 9.71
C ASP A 75 -1.81 -13.99 8.47
N VAL A 76 -0.53 -14.37 8.41
CA VAL A 76 0.03 -15.08 7.26
C VAL A 76 -0.49 -16.52 7.15
N LYS A 77 -0.74 -17.18 8.29
CA LYS A 77 -1.20 -18.57 8.31
C LYS A 77 -2.66 -18.65 7.88
N GLY A 78 -3.50 -17.76 8.41
CA GLY A 78 -4.91 -17.62 8.03
C GLY A 78 -5.13 -16.87 6.70
N ARG A 79 -4.07 -16.28 6.13
CA ARG A 79 -4.09 -15.48 4.89
C ARG A 79 -5.14 -14.37 4.90
N ARG A 80 -5.18 -13.61 6.00
CA ARG A 80 -6.18 -12.55 6.22
C ARG A 80 -5.59 -11.29 6.81
N ILE A 81 -6.18 -10.14 6.45
CA ILE A 81 -5.88 -8.85 7.06
C ILE A 81 -6.63 -8.77 8.38
N LEU A 82 -5.92 -8.37 9.44
CA LEU A 82 -6.47 -8.21 10.79
C LEU A 82 -6.84 -6.77 11.10
N ALA A 83 -6.03 -5.82 10.60
CA ALA A 83 -6.23 -4.39 10.79
C ALA A 83 -5.52 -3.59 9.70
N VAL A 84 -6.04 -2.38 9.46
CA VAL A 84 -5.46 -1.37 8.58
C VAL A 84 -5.45 -0.03 9.31
N GLN A 85 -4.35 0.71 9.19
CA GLN A 85 -4.20 2.08 9.68
C GLN A 85 -3.72 2.96 8.53
N HIS A 86 -4.40 4.10 8.31
CA HIS A 86 -4.05 5.13 7.32
C HIS A 86 -3.42 6.32 8.01
#